data_AF-A0A833A5K3-F1
#
_entry.id   AF-A0A833A5K3-F1
#
_cell.length_a   1.000
_cell.length_b   1.000
_cell.length_c   1.000
_cell.angle_alpha   90.00
_cell.angle_beta   90.00
_cell.angle_gamma   90.00
#
_symmetry.space_group_name_H-M   'P 1'
#
loop_
_entity.id
_entity.type
_entity.pdbx_description
1 polymer ?
#
loop_
_entity_poly.entity_id
_entity_poly.type
_entity_poly.pdbx_seq_one_letter_code
_entity_poly.pdbx_strand_id
1 'polypeptide(L)'
;MVCNDIVWKLFTKGEGGEKARSELVKCAYRDLDTVLDEVAKRVGGEVVPDTVAVATKVEVVFAALAFVRAKKMATKLKVLIPSDPVPGWMPLVSAVEFLQEQKLVALYRVPFYPSLRLHARQATVKVARTLTGLSARVVDITDASPLVVVALYPAGVRTPSILVHVGYAALFQKLSFAVQVR
;
A
#
# COMPACT_ATOMS: atom_id res chain seq x y z
N MET A 1 13.34 -10.23 -19.11
CA MET A 1 12.88 -11.55 -18.64
C MET A 1 12.91 -11.70 -17.13
N VAL A 2 14.03 -11.46 -16.44
CA VAL A 2 14.15 -11.65 -14.97
C VAL A 2 13.07 -10.92 -14.16
N CYS A 3 12.70 -9.70 -14.54
CA CYS A 3 11.70 -8.91 -13.81
C CYS A 3 10.26 -9.43 -13.98
N ASN A 4 9.93 -10.03 -15.13
CA ASN A 4 8.62 -10.64 -15.33
C ASN A 4 8.44 -11.88 -14.45
N ASP A 5 9.50 -12.67 -14.29
CA ASP A 5 9.46 -13.86 -13.44
C ASP A 5 9.27 -13.50 -11.96
N ILE A 6 9.88 -12.41 -11.50
CA ILE A 6 9.72 -11.91 -10.12
C ILE A 6 8.31 -11.37 -9.90
N VAL A 7 7.81 -10.54 -10.82
CA VAL A 7 6.41 -10.07 -10.78
C VAL A 7 5.46 -11.26 -10.79
N TRP A 8 5.73 -12.28 -11.59
CA TRP A 8 4.91 -13.48 -11.63
C TRP A 8 5.00 -14.30 -10.33
N LYS A 9 6.17 -14.42 -9.70
CA LYS A 9 6.30 -15.09 -8.39
C LYS A 9 5.54 -14.36 -7.28
N LEU A 10 5.68 -13.04 -7.20
CA LEU A 10 5.06 -12.25 -6.13
C LEU A 10 3.55 -12.07 -6.33
N PHE A 11 3.12 -11.77 -7.56
CA PHE A 11 1.73 -11.44 -7.85
C PHE A 11 0.91 -12.65 -8.33
N THR A 12 1.53 -13.68 -8.92
CA THR A 12 0.83 -14.89 -9.41
C THR A 12 1.03 -16.12 -8.53
N LYS A 13 2.15 -16.29 -7.83
CA LYS A 13 2.39 -17.46 -6.96
C LYS A 13 2.27 -17.18 -5.47
N GLY A 14 2.26 -15.90 -5.07
CA GLY A 14 2.23 -15.51 -3.66
C GLY A 14 3.51 -15.89 -2.90
N GLU A 15 4.63 -16.11 -3.60
CA GLU A 15 5.94 -16.43 -3.00
C GLU A 15 6.59 -15.16 -2.41
N GLY A 16 5.98 -14.63 -1.34
CA GLY A 16 6.29 -13.34 -0.73
C GLY A 16 7.42 -13.39 0.32
N GLY A 17 8.65 -13.68 -0.10
CA GLY A 17 9.83 -13.56 0.75
C GLY A 17 10.55 -12.22 0.61
N GLU A 18 11.31 -11.80 1.63
CA GLU A 18 12.10 -10.56 1.60
C GLU A 18 13.08 -10.51 0.42
N LYS A 19 13.65 -11.65 0.03
CA LYS A 19 14.50 -11.77 -1.16
C LYS A 19 13.74 -11.44 -2.45
N ALA A 20 12.55 -12.02 -2.65
CA ALA A 20 11.73 -11.76 -3.83
C ALA A 20 11.29 -10.29 -3.88
N ARG A 21 10.90 -9.71 -2.73
CA ARG A 21 10.61 -8.27 -2.62
C ARG A 21 11.82 -7.42 -2.98
N SER A 22 13.00 -7.74 -2.47
CA SER A 22 14.23 -7.02 -2.82
C SER A 22 14.56 -7.09 -4.30
N GLU A 23 14.34 -8.25 -4.93
CA GLU A 23 14.52 -8.43 -6.38
C GLU A 23 13.51 -7.61 -7.19
N LEU A 24 12.25 -7.51 -6.74
CA LEU A 24 11.24 -6.64 -7.36
C LEU A 24 11.68 -5.18 -7.32
N VAL A 25 12.19 -4.70 -6.18
CA VAL A 25 12.70 -3.32 -6.05
C VAL A 25 13.87 -3.06 -6.99
N LYS A 26 14.83 -3.99 -7.06
CA LYS A 26 15.95 -3.89 -8.02
C LYS A 26 15.47 -3.84 -9.47
N CYS A 27 14.42 -4.57 -9.79
CA CYS A 27 13.78 -4.51 -11.11
C CYS A 27 13.13 -3.16 -11.38
N ALA A 28 12.37 -2.63 -10.42
CA ALA A 28 11.75 -1.32 -10.53
C ALA A 28 12.77 -0.19 -10.70
N TYR A 29 13.96 -0.29 -10.12
CA TYR A 29 15.04 0.69 -10.32
C TYR A 29 15.60 0.69 -11.73
N ARG A 30 15.52 -0.44 -12.44
CA ARG A 30 16.02 -0.57 -13.82
C ARG A 30 14.98 -0.10 -14.83
N ASP A 31 13.73 -0.51 -14.63
CA ASP A 31 12.64 -0.24 -15.55
C ASP A 31 11.30 -0.24 -14.80
N LEU A 32 10.98 0.92 -14.21
CA LEU A 32 9.78 1.09 -13.42
C LEU A 32 8.51 0.95 -14.29
N ASP A 33 8.54 1.46 -15.51
CA ASP A 33 7.38 1.49 -16.40
C ASP A 33 6.96 0.08 -16.78
N THR A 34 7.91 -0.76 -17.23
CA THR A 34 7.63 -2.16 -17.55
C THR A 34 7.11 -2.93 -16.33
N VAL A 35 7.70 -2.69 -15.14
CA VAL A 35 7.24 -3.35 -13.91
C VAL A 35 5.79 -2.95 -13.58
N LEU A 36 5.46 -1.66 -13.65
CA LEU A 36 4.10 -1.19 -13.37
C LEU A 36 3.09 -1.70 -14.41
N ASP A 37 3.45 -1.76 -15.69
CA ASP A 37 2.58 -2.29 -16.74
C ASP A 37 2.32 -3.80 -16.55
N GLU A 38 3.34 -4.57 -16.16
CA GLU A 38 3.18 -5.98 -15.85
C GLU A 38 2.33 -6.19 -14.58
N VAL A 39 2.54 -5.40 -13.54
CA VAL A 39 1.68 -5.43 -12.35
C VAL A 39 0.25 -5.06 -12.73
N ALA A 40 0.03 -4.01 -13.54
CA ALA A 40 -1.28 -3.53 -13.98
C ALA A 40 -2.12 -4.60 -14.68
N LYS A 41 -1.49 -5.49 -15.47
CA LYS A 41 -2.16 -6.64 -16.11
C LYS A 41 -2.71 -7.66 -15.11
N ARG A 42 -2.22 -7.64 -13.86
CA ARG A 42 -2.50 -8.64 -12.81
C ARG A 42 -3.29 -8.06 -11.64
N VAL A 43 -3.30 -6.74 -11.46
CA VAL A 43 -4.23 -6.06 -10.53
C VAL A 43 -5.59 -5.83 -11.18
N GLY A 44 -6.64 -6.01 -10.40
CA GLY A 44 -8.01 -5.70 -10.79
C GLY A 44 -8.79 -5.04 -9.66
N GLY A 45 -9.98 -4.53 -9.95
CA GLY A 45 -10.86 -3.97 -8.94
C GLY A 45 -11.69 -2.79 -9.44
N GLU A 46 -12.61 -2.35 -8.59
CA GLU A 46 -13.52 -1.25 -8.88
C GLU A 46 -13.06 0.06 -8.23
N VAL A 47 -12.26 -0.04 -7.16
CA VAL A 47 -11.88 1.10 -6.32
C VAL A 47 -10.43 1.48 -6.58
N VAL A 48 -10.21 2.71 -7.04
CA VAL A 48 -8.85 3.27 -7.20
C VAL A 48 -8.31 3.72 -5.83
N PRO A 49 -7.13 3.23 -5.40
CA PRO A 49 -6.45 3.73 -4.21
C PRO A 49 -6.11 5.22 -4.32
N ASP A 50 -6.26 5.95 -3.24
CA ASP A 50 -5.52 7.22 -3.08
C ASP A 50 -4.41 7.10 -2.02
N THR A 51 -4.55 6.14 -1.10
CA THR A 51 -3.71 5.97 0.08
C THR A 51 -3.46 4.48 0.34
N VAL A 52 -2.25 4.10 0.72
CA VAL A 52 -1.88 2.73 1.08
C VAL A 52 -1.22 2.74 2.45
N ALA A 53 -1.59 1.81 3.33
CA ALA A 53 -0.99 1.69 4.67
C ALA A 53 -0.41 0.30 4.88
N VAL A 54 0.91 0.17 4.85
CA VAL A 54 1.60 -1.13 4.79
C VAL A 54 2.81 -1.17 5.72
N ALA A 55 3.08 -2.34 6.29
CA ALA A 55 4.21 -2.53 7.20
C ALA A 55 5.46 -3.07 6.48
N THR A 56 5.28 -4.04 5.58
CA THR A 56 6.38 -4.79 4.94
C THR A 56 6.11 -5.16 3.48
N LYS A 57 4.84 -5.26 3.08
CA LYS A 57 4.43 -5.74 1.76
C LYS A 57 4.61 -4.68 0.66
N VAL A 58 5.80 -4.65 0.04
CA VAL A 58 6.11 -3.74 -1.07
C VAL A 58 5.22 -3.96 -2.30
N GLU A 59 4.79 -5.20 -2.52
CA GLU A 59 3.89 -5.61 -3.61
C GLU A 59 2.60 -4.80 -3.65
N VAL A 60 2.09 -4.37 -2.49
CA VAL A 60 0.88 -3.56 -2.35
C VAL A 60 1.08 -2.15 -2.91
N VAL A 61 2.24 -1.55 -2.64
CA VAL A 61 2.56 -0.20 -3.12
C VAL A 61 2.65 -0.21 -4.65
N PHE A 62 3.31 -1.20 -5.22
CA PHE A 62 3.40 -1.37 -6.67
C PHE A 62 2.03 -1.68 -7.30
N ALA A 63 1.21 -2.54 -6.67
CA ALA A 63 -0.16 -2.81 -7.10
C ALA A 63 -1.00 -1.53 -7.16
N ALA A 64 -0.99 -0.76 -6.08
CA ALA A 64 -1.76 0.47 -5.99
C ALA A 64 -1.30 1.52 -7.01
N LEU A 65 0.02 1.70 -7.16
CA LEU A 65 0.59 2.65 -8.11
C LEU A 65 0.28 2.25 -9.57
N ALA A 66 0.42 0.97 -9.90
CA ALA A 66 0.08 0.43 -11.21
C ALA A 66 -1.41 0.66 -11.54
N PHE A 67 -2.28 0.47 -10.56
CA PHE A 67 -3.72 0.66 -10.73
C PHE A 67 -4.10 2.13 -10.91
N VAL A 68 -3.52 3.05 -10.13
CA VAL A 68 -3.68 4.50 -10.27
C VAL A 68 -3.27 4.96 -11.69
N ARG A 69 -2.13 4.46 -12.17
CA ARG A 69 -1.60 4.75 -13.50
C ARG A 69 -2.49 4.19 -14.61
N ALA A 70 -2.92 2.93 -14.50
CA ALA A 70 -3.81 2.28 -15.48
C ALA A 70 -5.14 3.03 -15.62
N LYS A 71 -5.65 3.61 -14.53
CA LYS A 71 -6.87 4.43 -14.53
C LYS A 71 -6.63 5.92 -14.86
N LYS A 72 -5.40 6.29 -15.23
CA LYS A 72 -4.97 7.65 -15.62
C LYS A 72 -5.37 8.74 -14.62
N MET A 73 -5.35 8.42 -13.32
CA MET A 73 -5.66 9.42 -12.30
C MET A 73 -4.45 10.34 -12.07
N ALA A 74 -4.68 11.65 -12.03
CA ALA A 74 -3.63 12.66 -11.83
C ALA A 74 -3.14 12.78 -10.37
N THR A 75 -3.50 11.83 -9.51
CA THR A 75 -3.26 11.89 -8.07
C THR A 75 -1.99 11.14 -7.68
N LYS A 76 -1.15 11.78 -6.87
CA LYS A 76 -0.02 11.09 -6.22
C LYS A 76 -0.53 10.11 -5.17
N LEU A 77 -0.01 8.88 -5.19
CA LEU A 77 -0.37 7.86 -4.21
C LEU A 77 0.25 8.21 -2.85
N LYS A 78 -0.57 8.26 -1.80
CA LYS A 78 -0.08 8.46 -0.42
C LYS A 78 0.30 7.11 0.17
N VAL A 79 1.47 7.00 0.79
CA VAL A 79 1.93 5.73 1.38
C VAL A 79 2.27 5.95 2.84
N LEU A 80 1.63 5.19 3.72
CA LEU A 80 1.86 5.17 5.16
C LEU A 80 2.67 3.92 5.51
N ILE A 81 3.83 4.11 6.12
CA ILE A 81 4.71 3.03 6.58
C ILE A 81 5.08 3.22 8.06
N PRO A 82 5.56 2.18 8.76
CA PRO A 82 6.08 2.29 10.11
C PRO A 82 7.13 3.40 10.25
N SER A 83 7.10 4.15 11.35
CA SER A 83 8.20 5.03 11.75
C SER A 83 9.41 4.25 12.21
N ASP A 84 9.17 3.11 12.87
CA ASP A 84 10.19 2.29 13.52
C ASP A 84 10.50 1.04 12.68
N PRO A 85 11.76 0.60 12.65
CA PRO A 85 12.18 -0.57 11.89
C PRO A 85 11.51 -1.86 12.34
N VAL A 86 11.13 -2.68 11.38
CA VAL A 86 10.56 -4.02 11.61
C VAL A 86 11.23 -5.04 10.70
N PRO A 87 11.31 -6.32 11.12
CA PRO A 87 11.85 -7.37 10.27
C PRO A 87 11.16 -7.41 8.90
N GLY A 88 11.94 -7.40 7.82
CA GLY A 88 11.43 -7.50 6.45
C GLY A 88 10.91 -6.19 5.81
N TRP A 89 11.04 -5.03 6.47
CA TRP A 89 10.56 -3.74 5.93
C TRP A 89 11.53 -3.05 4.96
N MET A 90 12.80 -3.46 4.91
CA MET A 90 13.83 -2.76 4.13
C MET A 90 13.47 -2.64 2.64
N PRO A 91 12.97 -3.69 1.97
CA PRO A 91 12.55 -3.56 0.57
C PRO A 91 11.44 -2.53 0.38
N LEU A 92 10.47 -2.47 1.31
CA LEU A 92 9.40 -1.48 1.27
C LEU A 92 9.96 -0.06 1.40
N VAL A 93 10.82 0.18 2.40
CA VAL A 93 11.43 1.50 2.62
C VAL A 93 12.19 1.96 1.38
N SER A 94 13.09 1.12 0.86
CA SER A 94 13.88 1.44 -0.33
C SER A 94 12.99 1.75 -1.54
N ALA A 95 11.96 0.95 -1.77
CA ALA A 95 11.03 1.18 -2.87
C ALA A 95 10.28 2.51 -2.75
N VAL A 96 9.73 2.79 -1.56
CA VAL A 96 8.89 3.98 -1.35
C VAL A 96 9.73 5.26 -1.40
N GLU A 97 10.96 5.24 -0.89
CA GLU A 97 11.90 6.36 -0.99
C GLU A 97 12.26 6.64 -2.46
N PHE A 98 12.61 5.60 -3.23
CA PHE A 98 12.83 5.73 -4.67
C PHE A 98 11.60 6.30 -5.41
N LEU A 99 10.40 5.76 -5.15
CA LEU A 99 9.17 6.24 -5.77
C LEU A 99 8.84 7.69 -5.37
N GLN A 100 9.24 8.11 -4.16
CA GLN A 100 9.08 9.48 -3.69
C GLN A 100 10.01 10.44 -4.45
N GLU A 101 11.26 10.04 -4.68
CA GLU A 101 12.21 10.79 -5.52
C GLU A 101 11.69 10.96 -6.94
N GLN A 102 11.05 9.93 -7.50
CA GLN A 102 10.35 9.99 -8.80
C GLN A 102 9.05 10.81 -8.77
N LYS A 103 8.69 11.40 -7.63
CA LYS A 103 7.45 12.18 -7.40
C LYS A 103 6.15 11.41 -7.65
N LEU A 104 6.20 10.08 -7.62
CA LEU A 104 5.05 9.19 -7.84
C LEU A 104 4.24 8.96 -6.56
N VAL A 105 4.90 9.00 -5.40
CA VAL A 105 4.26 8.80 -4.09
C VAL A 105 4.56 9.95 -3.12
N ALA A 106 3.67 10.13 -2.15
CA ALA A 106 3.88 10.94 -0.96
C ALA A 106 4.03 10.02 0.25
N LEU A 107 5.21 10.02 0.87
CA LEU A 107 5.54 9.14 1.99
C LEU A 107 5.19 9.77 3.34
N TYR A 108 4.53 9.00 4.20
CA TYR A 108 4.22 9.35 5.57
C TYR A 108 4.66 8.23 6.51
N ARG A 109 5.45 8.57 7.53
CA ARG A 109 5.92 7.62 8.54
C ARG A 109 5.03 7.72 9.79
N VAL A 110 4.56 6.58 10.30
CA VAL A 110 3.58 6.50 11.39
C VAL A 110 3.92 5.36 12.36
N PRO A 111 3.78 5.55 13.68
CA PRO A 111 4.02 4.49 14.64
C PRO A 111 2.92 3.42 14.56
N PHE A 112 3.29 2.19 14.20
CA PHE A 112 2.35 1.07 14.06
C PHE A 112 2.26 0.20 15.34
N TYR A 113 3.28 0.22 16.20
CA TYR A 113 3.39 -0.75 17.31
C TYR A 113 2.82 -0.25 18.65
N PRO A 114 2.44 -1.18 19.56
CA PRO A 114 1.65 -0.89 20.75
C PRO A 114 2.40 -0.21 21.89
N SER A 115 3.73 -0.05 21.82
CA SER A 115 4.51 0.57 22.91
C SER A 115 4.01 1.99 23.25
N LEU A 116 3.26 2.62 22.33
CA LEU A 116 2.65 3.93 22.51
C LEU A 116 1.23 3.99 21.91
N ARG A 117 0.30 3.14 22.38
CA ARG A 117 -1.09 2.98 21.85
C ARG A 117 -1.83 4.31 21.55
N LEU A 118 -1.67 5.33 22.41
CA LEU A 118 -2.29 6.65 22.21
C LEU A 118 -1.64 7.43 21.06
N HIS A 119 -0.32 7.36 20.92
CA HIS A 119 0.43 8.10 19.89
C HIS A 119 0.25 7.51 18.49
N ALA A 120 0.16 6.18 18.35
CA ALA A 120 -0.12 5.51 17.06
C ALA A 120 -1.45 5.96 16.46
N ARG A 121 -2.52 5.94 17.25
CA ARG A 121 -3.85 6.40 16.84
C ARG A 121 -3.85 7.90 16.53
N GLN A 122 -3.29 8.73 17.42
CA GLN A 122 -3.26 10.19 17.23
C GLN A 122 -2.41 10.60 16.03
N ALA A 123 -1.26 9.97 15.81
CA ALA A 123 -0.39 10.21 14.66
C ALA A 123 -1.07 9.79 13.36
N THR A 124 -1.72 8.62 13.34
CA THR A 124 -2.48 8.18 12.17
C THR A 124 -3.64 9.13 11.87
N VAL A 125 -4.39 9.57 12.89
CA VAL A 125 -5.45 10.57 12.72
C VAL A 125 -4.90 11.90 12.20
N LYS A 126 -3.76 12.36 12.73
CA LYS A 126 -3.11 13.61 12.29
C LYS A 126 -2.68 13.50 10.83
N VAL A 127 -1.98 12.43 10.46
CA VAL A 127 -1.56 12.16 9.08
C VAL A 127 -2.78 12.09 8.18
N ALA A 128 -3.77 11.25 8.50
CA ALA A 128 -4.98 11.12 7.70
C ALA A 128 -5.79 12.42 7.58
N ARG A 129 -5.79 13.29 8.60
CA ARG A 129 -6.33 14.66 8.50
C ARG A 129 -5.49 15.56 7.58
N THR A 130 -4.17 15.44 7.57
CA THR A 130 -3.34 16.14 6.57
C THR A 130 -3.63 15.67 5.14
N LEU A 131 -4.09 14.43 4.98
CA LEU A 131 -4.51 13.90 3.68
C LEU A 131 -5.86 14.46 3.19
N THR A 132 -6.59 15.27 3.98
CA THR A 132 -7.96 15.69 3.65
C THR A 132 -8.03 16.73 2.54
N GLY A 133 -8.33 16.21 1.36
CA GLY A 133 -9.14 16.81 0.31
C GLY A 133 -9.62 15.66 -0.57
N LEU A 134 -10.89 15.27 -0.43
CA LEU A 134 -11.59 14.18 -1.14
C LEU A 134 -11.26 12.74 -0.71
N SER A 135 -12.27 12.07 -0.13
CA SER A 135 -12.50 10.61 -0.09
C SER A 135 -11.23 9.73 -0.14
N ALA A 136 -10.54 9.59 0.99
CA ALA A 136 -9.47 8.60 1.07
C ALA A 136 -10.05 7.18 0.90
N ARG A 137 -9.61 6.51 -0.16
CA ARG A 137 -9.82 5.10 -0.50
C ARG A 137 -8.53 4.41 -0.09
N VAL A 138 -8.48 4.00 1.18
CA VAL A 138 -7.28 3.32 1.72
C VAL A 138 -7.27 1.91 1.19
N VAL A 139 -6.13 1.53 0.62
CA VAL A 139 -5.94 0.26 -0.03
C VAL A 139 -4.87 -0.51 0.70
N ASP A 140 -5.33 -1.64 1.23
CA ASP A 140 -4.65 -2.64 2.01
C ASP A 140 -4.16 -2.19 3.39
N ILE A 141 -4.51 -3.02 4.36
CA ILE A 141 -4.22 -2.93 5.79
C ILE A 141 -3.84 -4.33 6.32
N THR A 142 -3.64 -5.32 5.45
CA THR A 142 -3.51 -6.74 5.82
C THR A 142 -2.32 -7.00 6.74
N ASP A 143 -1.23 -6.23 6.61
CA ASP A 143 -0.07 -6.28 7.51
C ASP A 143 0.06 -5.01 8.38
N ALA A 144 -0.89 -4.09 8.31
CA ALA A 144 -0.93 -2.90 9.15
C ALA A 144 -1.53 -3.22 10.53
N SER A 145 -1.09 -2.49 11.55
CA SER A 145 -1.63 -2.63 12.90
C SER A 145 -3.14 -2.31 12.93
N PRO A 146 -3.98 -3.09 13.63
CA PRO A 146 -5.41 -2.80 13.78
C PRO A 146 -5.71 -1.39 14.32
N LEU A 147 -4.78 -0.80 15.09
CA LEU A 147 -4.90 0.57 15.59
C LEU A 147 -4.87 1.62 14.47
N VAL A 148 -4.10 1.38 13.41
CA VAL A 148 -4.04 2.23 12.22
C VAL A 148 -5.37 2.16 11.50
N VAL A 149 -5.90 0.94 11.29
CA VAL A 149 -7.21 0.70 10.66
C VAL A 149 -8.32 1.46 11.37
N VAL A 150 -8.39 1.34 12.71
CA VAL A 150 -9.39 2.02 13.54
C VAL A 150 -9.21 3.54 13.51
N ALA A 151 -7.99 4.04 13.36
CA ALA A 151 -7.69 5.47 13.32
C ALA A 151 -8.10 6.15 11.99
N LEU A 152 -8.23 5.40 10.90
CA LEU A 152 -8.63 5.93 9.58
C LEU A 152 -10.07 6.46 9.58
N TYR A 153 -11.00 5.79 10.28
CA TYR A 153 -12.41 6.18 10.30
C TYR A 153 -12.68 7.56 10.93
N PRO A 154 -12.21 7.88 12.16
CA PRO A 154 -12.36 9.22 12.74
C PRO A 154 -11.55 10.30 11.99
N ALA A 155 -10.66 9.90 11.08
CA ALA A 155 -9.94 10.80 10.20
C ALA A 155 -10.65 11.06 8.85
N GLY A 156 -11.84 10.50 8.63
CA GLY A 156 -12.65 10.76 7.45
C GLY A 156 -12.47 9.75 6.31
N VAL A 157 -11.71 8.67 6.52
CA VAL A 157 -11.62 7.56 5.55
C VAL A 157 -12.92 6.74 5.60
N ARG A 158 -13.67 6.73 4.50
CA ARG A 158 -14.98 6.07 4.41
C ARG A 158 -14.97 4.77 3.61
N THR A 159 -13.92 4.52 2.82
CA THR A 159 -13.82 3.35 1.94
C THR A 159 -12.49 2.64 2.13
N PRO A 160 -12.28 1.98 3.28
CA PRO A 160 -11.16 1.07 3.42
C PRO A 160 -11.39 -0.13 2.50
N SER A 161 -10.37 -0.43 1.70
CA SER A 161 -10.32 -1.58 0.80
C SER A 161 -9.11 -2.42 1.18
N ILE A 162 -9.24 -3.73 1.14
CA ILE A 162 -8.11 -4.64 1.34
C ILE A 162 -7.66 -5.14 -0.01
N LEU A 163 -6.35 -5.30 -0.19
CA LEU A 163 -5.86 -6.09 -1.29
C LEU A 163 -6.12 -7.57 -0.98
N VAL A 164 -7.16 -8.12 -1.57
CA VAL A 164 -7.50 -9.54 -1.43
C VAL A 164 -6.87 -10.31 -2.58
N HIS A 165 -6.11 -11.34 -2.23
CA HIS A 165 -5.57 -12.29 -3.20
C HIS A 165 -6.65 -13.33 -3.52
N VAL A 166 -7.54 -13.06 -4.48
CA VAL A 166 -8.51 -14.07 -4.96
C VAL A 166 -8.03 -14.59 -6.31
N GLY A 167 -7.70 -15.88 -6.38
CA GLY A 167 -7.27 -16.50 -7.65
C GLY A 167 -6.08 -15.80 -8.33
N TYR A 168 -5.24 -15.14 -7.53
CA TYR A 168 -4.04 -14.42 -7.94
C TYR A 168 -4.22 -13.16 -8.82
N ALA A 169 -5.43 -12.60 -8.85
CA ALA A 169 -5.58 -11.18 -9.12
C ALA A 169 -5.43 -10.43 -7.80
N ALA A 170 -4.56 -9.43 -7.77
CA ALA A 170 -4.51 -8.47 -6.69
C ALA A 170 -5.80 -7.61 -6.81
N LEU A 171 -6.85 -7.98 -6.05
CA LEU A 171 -8.16 -7.34 -6.10
C LEU A 171 -8.37 -6.43 -4.91
N PHE A 172 -8.64 -5.15 -5.15
CA PHE A 172 -9.03 -4.23 -4.09
C PHE A 172 -10.52 -4.42 -3.78
N GLN A 173 -10.83 -5.13 -2.69
CA GLN A 173 -12.20 -5.32 -2.21
C GLN A 173 -12.53 -4.29 -1.14
N LYS A 174 -13.66 -3.60 -1.30
CA LYS A 174 -14.18 -2.66 -0.31
C LYS A 174 -14.65 -3.43 0.93
N LEU A 175 -14.21 -3.00 2.11
CA LEU A 175 -14.74 -3.51 3.37
C LEU A 175 -16.08 -2.83 3.68
N SER A 176 -17.10 -3.64 3.97
CA SER A 176 -18.36 -3.20 4.57
C SER A 176 -18.36 -3.60 6.04
N PHE A 177 -18.06 -2.65 6.93
CA PHE A 177 -18.29 -2.85 8.36
C PHE A 177 -19.70 -2.37 8.71
N ALA A 178 -20.59 -3.30 9.04
CA ALA A 178 -21.86 -2.98 9.67
C ALA A 178 -21.58 -2.57 11.12
N VAL A 179 -21.37 -1.27 11.36
CA VAL A 179 -21.28 -0.74 12.73
C VAL A 179 -22.69 -0.78 13.31
N GLN A 180 -23.01 -1.83 14.09
CA GLN A 180 -24.10 -1.73 15.05
C GLN A 180 -23.66 -0.76 16.14
N VAL A 181 -24.05 0.50 15.99
CA VAL A 181 -24.01 1.48 17.08
C VAL A 181 -25.02 0.99 18.12
N ARG A 182 -24.55 0.49 19.26
CA ARG A 182 -25.35 0.37 20.48
C ARG A 182 -25.15 1.63 21.31
#